data_AF-A0A0V0Y2Y3-F1
#
_entry.id   AF-A0A0V0Y2Y3-F1
#
_cell.length_a   1.000
_cell.length_b   1.000
_cell.length_c   1.000
_cell.angle_alpha   90.00
_cell.angle_beta   90.00
_cell.angle_gamma   90.00
#
_symmetry.space_group_name_H-M   'P 1'
#
loop_
_entity.id
_entity.type
_entity.pdbx_description
1 polymer ?
#
loop_
_entity_poly.entity_id
_entity_poly.type
_entity_poly.pdbx_seq_one_letter_code
_entity_poly.pdbx_strand_id
1 'polypeptide(L)'
;MELSAVFDSQTMLPAESACFISRYSEHVEVNPAGVQRLAKKLYDAYKEGEFDDSVWDNTALNLKGSDNASVDWCFIEAAMNFSFWDNPPVQFCYKNEYFSGYLALAAMIKNALEVVAYFQLGHRITTPSYILQLDYDSFCSCLQSGQPLQLPMMFERWKVVQEGCEILQKVNFNGTFLTCVEMANNSAVNLLNLIVKHFPSFNDVATYKGRKVSFLKRAQILVADVFYSLKGKKPANFDDMNLLTICADYRLPQILAYHGAITYSNELKAFLDSEHVFQYGEQMEVEIRGCSIKAVADVVAEVNRMIVENEDKITSINEISADYYLWLQCKKNEAAMTAVPFHRCRSIFY
;
A
#
# COMPACT_ATOMS: atom_id res chain seq x y z
N MET A 1 -13.23 24.66 -4.10
CA MET A 1 -12.99 25.81 -3.19
C MET A 1 -12.71 25.20 -1.84
N GLU A 2 -11.44 25.29 -1.43
CA GLU A 2 -10.77 24.72 -0.23
C GLU A 2 -10.98 23.23 0.06
N LEU A 3 -10.10 22.40 -0.51
CA LEU A 3 -9.71 21.10 0.07
C LEU A 3 -9.02 21.36 1.41
N SER A 4 -9.80 21.56 2.49
CA SER A 4 -9.28 21.64 3.85
C SER A 4 -9.90 20.60 4.76
N ALA A 5 -9.89 19.34 4.33
CA ALA A 5 -9.87 18.23 5.27
C ALA A 5 -8.41 17.98 5.66
N VAL A 6 -7.82 18.93 6.38
CA VAL A 6 -6.42 18.84 6.83
C VAL A 6 -6.43 17.98 8.09
N PHE A 7 -6.13 16.69 7.91
CA PHE A 7 -5.22 16.00 8.84
C PHE A 7 -4.23 17.05 9.36
N ASP A 8 -4.16 17.33 10.67
CA ASP A 8 -3.67 18.59 11.29
C ASP A 8 -3.08 19.63 10.33
N SER A 9 -3.51 20.91 10.38
CA SER A 9 -3.10 21.96 9.42
C SER A 9 -1.58 22.17 9.22
N GLN A 10 -0.75 21.43 9.94
CA GLN A 10 0.70 21.43 9.93
C GLN A 10 1.32 20.28 9.11
N THR A 11 0.60 19.22 8.75
CA THR A 11 1.16 18.09 8.02
C THR A 11 0.88 18.14 6.52
N MET A 12 1.94 17.99 5.73
CA MET A 12 1.89 17.91 4.28
C MET A 12 1.25 16.58 3.82
N LEU A 13 0.44 16.64 2.76
CA LEU A 13 -0.07 15.44 2.08
C LEU A 13 1.08 14.63 1.45
N PRO A 14 0.88 13.36 1.06
CA PRO A 14 1.94 12.51 0.53
C PRO A 14 2.71 13.11 -0.66
N ALA A 15 2.00 13.69 -1.65
CA ALA A 15 2.64 14.31 -2.81
C ALA A 15 3.47 15.55 -2.44
N GLU A 16 2.95 16.40 -1.55
CA GLU A 16 3.65 17.58 -1.05
C GLU A 16 4.87 17.20 -0.21
N SER A 17 4.72 16.17 0.62
CA SER A 17 5.78 15.57 1.42
C SER A 17 6.90 15.03 0.54
N ALA A 18 6.58 14.30 -0.52
CA ALA A 18 7.54 13.77 -1.47
C ALA A 18 8.33 14.89 -2.17
N CYS A 19 7.66 15.94 -2.62
CA CYS A 19 8.31 17.12 -3.19
C CYS A 19 9.25 17.82 -2.18
N PHE A 20 8.80 17.98 -0.94
CA PHE A 20 9.60 18.58 0.12
C PHE A 20 10.82 17.72 0.48
N ILE A 21 10.62 16.42 0.72
CA ILE A 21 11.70 15.48 1.05
C ILE A 21 12.73 15.44 -0.08
N SER A 22 12.31 15.22 -1.32
CA SER A 22 13.22 15.12 -2.46
C SER A 22 14.06 16.38 -2.66
N ARG A 23 13.49 17.57 -2.40
CA ARG A 23 14.21 18.85 -2.51
C ARG A 23 15.33 19.00 -1.48
N TYR A 24 15.18 18.41 -0.30
CA TYR A 24 16.12 18.55 0.83
C TYR A 24 16.80 17.22 1.19
N SER A 25 16.72 16.22 0.32
CA SER A 25 17.33 14.90 0.52
C SER A 25 18.85 14.99 0.42
N GLU A 26 19.56 14.33 1.33
CA GLU A 26 21.04 14.31 1.36
C GLU A 26 21.60 12.99 0.85
N HIS A 27 20.86 11.89 0.99
CA HIS A 27 21.33 10.55 0.70
C HIS A 27 20.60 9.85 -0.46
N VAL A 28 19.47 10.40 -0.92
CA VAL A 28 18.71 9.84 -2.05
C VAL A 28 18.45 10.91 -3.11
N GLU A 29 18.80 10.64 -4.36
CA GLU A 29 18.57 11.55 -5.48
C GLU A 29 17.61 10.93 -6.48
N VAL A 30 16.65 11.71 -6.99
CA VAL A 30 15.81 11.33 -8.13
C VAL A 30 16.58 11.67 -9.41
N ASN A 31 16.93 10.65 -10.19
CA ASN A 31 17.76 10.79 -11.38
C ASN A 31 16.90 10.99 -12.64
N PRO A 32 16.94 12.17 -13.30
CA PRO A 32 16.09 12.45 -14.46
C PRO A 32 16.28 11.48 -15.63
N ALA A 33 17.51 11.02 -15.89
CA ALA A 33 17.77 10.07 -16.95
C ALA A 33 17.19 8.68 -16.64
N GLY A 34 17.19 8.29 -15.36
CA GLY A 34 16.54 7.06 -14.91
C GLY A 34 15.02 7.13 -14.99
N VAL A 35 14.45 8.26 -14.58
CA VAL A 35 13.02 8.55 -14.72
C VAL A 35 12.58 8.42 -16.18
N GLN A 36 13.29 9.06 -17.13
CA GLN A 36 12.95 8.96 -18.55
C GLN A 36 12.98 7.53 -19.08
N ARG A 37 14.02 6.75 -18.72
CA ARG A 37 14.11 5.34 -19.12
C ARG A 37 12.96 4.50 -18.55
N LEU A 38 12.63 4.71 -17.28
CA LEU A 38 11.54 3.98 -16.63
C LEU A 38 10.18 4.39 -17.19
N ALA A 39 9.96 5.67 -17.46
CA ALA A 39 8.76 6.18 -18.11
C ALA A 39 8.57 5.56 -19.49
N LYS A 40 9.62 5.47 -20.31
CA LYS A 40 9.51 4.79 -21.61
C LYS A 40 9.08 3.34 -21.47
N LYS A 41 9.68 2.59 -20.53
CA LYS A 41 9.29 1.20 -20.25
C LYS A 41 7.85 1.08 -19.78
N LEU A 42 7.40 1.96 -18.88
CA LEU A 42 6.04 1.97 -18.36
C LEU A 42 5.04 2.28 -19.48
N TYR A 43 5.33 3.27 -20.32
CA TYR A 43 4.53 3.62 -21.49
C TYR A 43 4.41 2.47 -22.49
N ASP A 44 5.53 1.79 -22.80
CA ASP A 44 5.53 0.64 -23.71
C ASP A 44 4.72 -0.53 -23.17
N ALA A 45 4.93 -0.90 -21.89
CA ALA A 45 4.16 -1.95 -21.24
C ALA A 45 2.66 -1.64 -21.22
N TYR A 46 2.30 -0.37 -21.01
CA TYR A 46 0.92 0.08 -21.06
C TYR A 46 0.33 -0.03 -22.48
N LYS A 47 1.06 0.41 -23.50
CA LYS A 47 0.71 0.28 -24.93
C LYS A 47 0.48 -1.18 -25.37
N GLU A 48 1.30 -2.07 -24.85
CA GLU A 48 1.24 -3.51 -25.13
C GLU A 48 0.13 -4.21 -24.32
N GLY A 49 -0.57 -3.50 -23.44
CA GLY A 49 -1.64 -4.03 -22.61
C GLY A 49 -1.12 -4.96 -21.51
N GLU A 50 0.15 -4.84 -21.10
CA GLU A 50 0.68 -5.60 -19.95
C GLU A 50 -0.03 -5.24 -18.64
N PHE A 51 -0.56 -4.01 -18.56
CA PHE A 51 -1.25 -3.51 -17.40
C PHE A 51 -2.22 -2.39 -17.82
N ASP A 52 -3.35 -2.30 -17.11
CA ASP A 52 -4.36 -1.26 -17.22
C ASP A 52 -4.96 -1.00 -15.82
N ASP A 53 -6.07 -0.28 -15.74
CA ASP A 53 -6.76 -0.05 -14.47
C ASP A 53 -7.37 -1.33 -13.86
N SER A 54 -7.32 -2.47 -14.55
CA SER A 54 -7.79 -3.78 -14.08
C SER A 54 -6.68 -4.67 -13.50
N VAL A 55 -5.46 -4.15 -13.34
CA VAL A 55 -4.33 -4.95 -12.79
C VAL A 55 -4.64 -5.53 -11.41
N TRP A 56 -5.41 -4.81 -10.60
CA TRP A 56 -5.93 -5.29 -9.32
C TRP A 56 -6.88 -6.49 -9.46
N ASP A 57 -7.65 -6.59 -10.55
CA ASP A 57 -8.52 -7.73 -10.80
C ASP A 57 -7.71 -9.00 -11.12
N ASN A 58 -6.42 -8.92 -11.46
CA ASN A 58 -5.62 -10.07 -11.87
C ASN A 58 -4.95 -10.83 -10.71
N THR A 59 -5.01 -10.34 -9.47
CA THR A 59 -4.54 -11.06 -8.29
C THR A 59 -5.60 -12.06 -7.81
N ALA A 60 -5.32 -13.35 -7.98
CA ALA A 60 -6.22 -14.45 -7.60
C ALA A 60 -6.58 -14.48 -6.11
N LEU A 61 -5.89 -13.72 -5.26
CA LEU A 61 -6.09 -13.66 -3.81
C LEU A 61 -7.07 -12.56 -3.37
N ASN A 62 -7.30 -11.53 -4.20
CA ASN A 62 -8.24 -10.48 -3.85
C ASN A 62 -9.66 -11.04 -3.77
N LEU A 63 -10.47 -10.56 -2.81
CA LEU A 63 -11.90 -10.83 -2.84
C LEU A 63 -12.53 -10.02 -3.96
N LYS A 64 -13.06 -10.74 -4.94
CA LYS A 64 -13.78 -10.15 -6.06
C LYS A 64 -15.26 -10.11 -5.70
N GLY A 65 -15.74 -8.93 -5.36
CA GLY A 65 -17.15 -8.71 -5.04
C GLY A 65 -17.49 -7.23 -4.95
N SER A 66 -18.77 -6.91 -5.13
CA SER A 66 -19.31 -5.55 -5.02
C SER A 66 -20.24 -5.42 -3.82
N ASP A 67 -19.94 -6.15 -2.74
CA ASP A 67 -20.75 -6.21 -1.51
C ASP A 67 -19.99 -5.65 -0.30
N ASN A 68 -20.70 -5.41 0.80
CA ASN A 68 -20.12 -4.86 2.03
C ASN A 68 -18.94 -5.69 2.53
N ALA A 69 -19.01 -7.01 2.37
CA ALA A 69 -17.96 -7.91 2.82
C ALA A 69 -16.64 -7.74 2.07
N SER A 70 -16.70 -7.33 0.79
CA SER A 70 -15.51 -7.01 0.00
C SER A 70 -14.83 -5.72 0.50
N VAL A 71 -15.61 -4.72 0.92
CA VAL A 71 -15.07 -3.48 1.50
C VAL A 71 -14.48 -3.71 2.89
N ASP A 72 -15.19 -4.45 3.76
CA ASP A 72 -14.67 -4.81 5.08
C ASP A 72 -13.42 -5.69 4.98
N TRP A 73 -13.33 -6.51 3.93
CA TRP A 73 -12.11 -7.26 3.62
C TRP A 73 -10.94 -6.34 3.30
N CYS A 74 -11.10 -5.37 2.39
CA CYS A 74 -10.03 -4.43 2.05
C CYS A 74 -9.51 -3.73 3.30
N PHE A 75 -10.41 -3.38 4.24
CA PHE A 75 -10.05 -2.81 5.52
C PHE A 75 -9.14 -3.73 6.36
N ILE A 76 -9.54 -5.00 6.55
CA ILE A 76 -8.77 -5.98 7.32
C ILE A 76 -7.41 -6.30 6.67
N GLU A 77 -7.37 -6.42 5.34
CA GLU A 77 -6.15 -6.66 4.59
C GLU A 77 -5.18 -5.48 4.71
N ALA A 78 -5.63 -4.25 4.47
CA ALA A 78 -4.82 -3.04 4.63
C ALA A 78 -4.35 -2.84 6.07
N ALA A 79 -5.20 -3.16 7.07
CA ALA A 79 -4.85 -3.09 8.49
C ALA A 79 -3.70 -4.03 8.88
N MET A 80 -3.42 -5.08 8.11
CA MET A 80 -2.31 -6.03 8.36
C MET A 80 -1.15 -5.90 7.38
N ASN A 81 -1.23 -4.98 6.41
CA ASN A 81 -0.27 -4.84 5.29
C ASN A 81 1.00 -4.05 5.68
N PHE A 82 1.87 -4.65 6.51
CA PHE A 82 3.16 -4.04 6.91
C PHE A 82 4.29 -5.03 7.28
N SER A 83 5.55 -4.69 7.03
CA SER A 83 6.75 -5.41 7.52
C SER A 83 6.92 -6.87 7.02
N PHE A 84 6.94 -7.10 5.69
CA PHE A 84 7.05 -8.45 5.10
C PHE A 84 8.47 -8.89 4.69
N TRP A 85 9.52 -8.18 5.12
CA TRP A 85 10.88 -8.32 4.58
C TRP A 85 11.77 -9.35 5.30
N ASP A 86 11.19 -10.28 6.07
CA ASP A 86 11.93 -11.33 6.77
C ASP A 86 12.73 -12.22 5.80
N ASN A 87 13.81 -12.83 6.30
CA ASN A 87 14.62 -13.80 5.57
C ASN A 87 14.80 -15.08 6.40
N PRO A 88 14.25 -16.24 5.98
CA PRO A 88 13.43 -16.43 4.78
C PRO A 88 12.10 -15.66 4.85
N PRO A 89 11.50 -15.30 3.71
CA PRO A 89 10.21 -14.61 3.69
C PRO A 89 9.12 -15.50 4.28
N VAL A 90 8.10 -14.89 4.88
CA VAL A 90 6.89 -15.61 5.30
C VAL A 90 6.29 -16.37 4.11
N GLN A 91 5.85 -17.60 4.36
CA GLN A 91 5.23 -18.46 3.35
C GLN A 91 3.89 -19.02 3.86
N PHE A 92 2.96 -19.24 2.94
CA PHE A 92 1.68 -19.88 3.23
C PHE A 92 1.21 -20.74 2.05
N CYS A 93 0.78 -21.96 2.32
CA CYS A 93 0.20 -22.83 1.29
C CYS A 93 -1.31 -22.66 1.26
N TYR A 94 -1.85 -22.29 0.10
CA TYR A 94 -3.28 -22.14 -0.15
C TYR A 94 -3.64 -22.89 -1.44
N LYS A 95 -4.57 -23.86 -1.35
CA LYS A 95 -5.00 -24.71 -2.48
C LYS A 95 -3.84 -25.35 -3.27
N ASN A 96 -2.82 -25.84 -2.54
CA ASN A 96 -1.60 -26.46 -3.08
C ASN A 96 -0.62 -25.51 -3.80
N GLU A 97 -0.79 -24.20 -3.65
CA GLU A 97 0.16 -23.19 -4.13
C GLU A 97 0.79 -22.45 -2.95
N TYR A 98 2.10 -22.23 -3.00
CA TYR A 98 2.84 -21.47 -1.98
C TYR A 98 2.93 -19.99 -2.37
N PHE A 99 2.51 -19.13 -1.46
CA PHE A 99 2.63 -17.68 -1.55
C PHE A 99 3.65 -17.17 -0.55
N SER A 100 4.31 -16.04 -0.85
CA SER A 100 5.31 -15.42 0.00
C SER A 100 5.05 -13.93 0.25
N GLY A 101 5.60 -13.40 1.35
CA GLY A 101 5.51 -11.98 1.70
C GLY A 101 4.05 -11.53 1.89
N TYR A 102 3.67 -10.41 1.27
CA TYR A 102 2.29 -9.91 1.29
C TYR A 102 1.28 -10.94 0.73
N LEU A 103 1.64 -11.67 -0.34
CA LEU A 103 0.74 -12.65 -0.94
C LEU A 103 0.45 -13.82 0.03
N ALA A 104 1.38 -14.14 0.94
CA ALA A 104 1.12 -15.13 1.99
C ALA A 104 0.03 -14.63 2.94
N LEU A 105 0.07 -13.35 3.37
CA LEU A 105 -0.99 -12.76 4.17
C LEU A 105 -2.34 -12.79 3.44
N ALA A 106 -2.39 -12.30 2.20
CA ALA A 106 -3.62 -12.29 1.41
C ALA A 106 -4.24 -13.71 1.29
N ALA A 107 -3.38 -14.72 1.09
CA ALA A 107 -3.80 -16.13 1.06
C ALA A 107 -4.31 -16.63 2.43
N MET A 108 -3.70 -16.23 3.55
CA MET A 108 -4.15 -16.58 4.91
C MET A 108 -5.55 -16.04 5.19
N ILE A 109 -5.79 -14.74 4.93
CA ILE A 109 -7.10 -14.14 5.16
C ILE A 109 -8.15 -14.83 4.27
N LYS A 110 -7.77 -15.20 3.03
CA LYS A 110 -8.71 -15.76 2.04
C LYS A 110 -9.14 -17.15 2.46
N ASN A 111 -8.15 -17.94 2.86
CA ASN A 111 -8.38 -19.26 3.41
C ASN A 111 -9.28 -19.20 4.66
N ALA A 112 -9.04 -18.25 5.57
CA ALA A 112 -9.87 -18.07 6.77
C ALA A 112 -11.34 -17.78 6.42
N LEU A 113 -11.61 -16.96 5.41
CA LEU A 113 -12.97 -16.71 4.93
C LEU A 113 -13.64 -17.94 4.30
N GLU A 114 -12.93 -18.65 3.44
CA GLU A 114 -13.50 -19.82 2.74
C GLU A 114 -13.81 -20.97 3.72
N VAL A 115 -12.94 -21.20 4.71
CA VAL A 115 -13.16 -22.19 5.78
C VAL A 115 -14.40 -21.84 6.61
N VAL A 116 -14.55 -20.58 7.00
CA VAL A 116 -15.73 -20.10 7.74
C VAL A 116 -17.02 -20.29 6.92
N ALA A 117 -16.97 -20.01 5.61
CA ALA A 117 -18.11 -20.21 4.73
C ALA A 117 -18.51 -21.69 4.64
N TYR A 118 -17.54 -22.60 4.58
CA TYR A 118 -17.78 -24.04 4.55
C TYR A 118 -18.45 -24.56 5.82
N PHE A 119 -18.05 -24.06 6.99
CA PHE A 119 -18.60 -24.47 8.28
C PHE A 119 -19.89 -23.73 8.70
N GLN A 120 -20.45 -22.87 7.83
CA GLN A 120 -21.63 -22.05 8.11
C GLN A 120 -21.57 -21.31 9.45
N LEU A 121 -20.37 -20.92 9.92
CA LEU A 121 -20.16 -20.38 11.27
C LEU A 121 -20.76 -18.98 11.49
N GLY A 122 -21.58 -18.46 10.57
CA GLY A 122 -22.32 -17.19 10.70
C GLY A 122 -21.47 -15.92 10.78
N HIS A 123 -20.17 -16.04 11.07
CA HIS A 123 -19.28 -14.94 11.44
C HIS A 123 -18.04 -14.93 10.57
N ARG A 124 -17.92 -13.93 9.68
CA ARG A 124 -16.78 -13.76 8.78
C ARG A 124 -15.59 -13.15 9.52
N ILE A 125 -14.34 -13.48 9.15
CA ILE A 125 -13.10 -12.79 9.60
C ILE A 125 -12.98 -11.35 9.03
N THR A 126 -14.11 -10.78 8.64
CA THR A 126 -14.28 -9.38 8.22
C THR A 126 -15.35 -8.68 9.04
N THR A 127 -16.03 -9.37 9.96
CA THR A 127 -17.08 -8.81 10.81
C THR A 127 -16.48 -8.24 12.09
N PRO A 128 -16.51 -6.91 12.31
CA PRO A 128 -15.86 -6.30 13.48
C PRO A 128 -16.34 -6.86 14.82
N SER A 129 -17.65 -7.09 15.00
CA SER A 129 -18.19 -7.63 16.26
C SER A 129 -17.71 -9.04 16.59
N TYR A 130 -17.37 -9.83 15.57
CA TYR A 130 -16.80 -11.16 15.76
C TYR A 130 -15.32 -11.08 16.09
N ILE A 131 -14.56 -10.27 15.33
CA ILE A 131 -13.13 -10.08 15.56
C ILE A 131 -12.85 -9.58 16.98
N LEU A 132 -13.67 -8.67 17.51
CA LEU A 132 -13.53 -8.16 18.89
C LEU A 132 -13.72 -9.22 19.99
N GLN A 133 -14.27 -10.39 19.67
CA GLN A 133 -14.41 -11.50 20.62
C GLN A 133 -13.18 -12.42 20.60
N LEU A 134 -12.30 -12.28 19.59
CA LEU A 134 -11.13 -13.13 19.44
C LEU A 134 -9.98 -12.58 20.27
N ASP A 135 -9.52 -13.38 21.23
CA ASP A 135 -8.19 -13.18 21.82
C ASP A 135 -7.09 -13.42 20.78
N TYR A 136 -5.84 -13.12 21.17
CA TYR A 136 -4.69 -13.22 20.27
C TYR A 136 -4.52 -14.63 19.69
N ASP A 137 -4.65 -15.67 20.53
CA ASP A 137 -4.43 -17.06 20.10
C ASP A 137 -5.55 -17.55 19.17
N SER A 138 -6.80 -17.15 19.42
CA SER A 138 -7.94 -17.45 18.55
C SER A 138 -7.83 -16.73 17.21
N PHE A 139 -7.44 -15.45 17.20
CA PHE A 139 -7.18 -14.69 15.98
C PHE A 139 -6.07 -15.33 15.13
N CYS A 140 -4.97 -15.71 15.77
CA CYS A 140 -3.88 -16.43 15.12
C CYS A 140 -4.37 -17.76 14.53
N SER A 141 -5.14 -18.53 15.31
CA SER A 141 -5.68 -19.82 14.87
C SER A 141 -6.59 -19.70 13.64
N CYS A 142 -7.42 -18.65 13.57
CA CYS A 142 -8.27 -18.39 12.41
C CYS A 142 -7.46 -18.15 11.12
N LEU A 143 -6.33 -17.44 11.20
CA LEU A 143 -5.49 -17.12 10.05
C LEU A 143 -4.55 -18.28 9.65
N GLN A 144 -4.07 -19.04 10.63
CA GLN A 144 -3.16 -20.17 10.46
C GLN A 144 -3.78 -21.37 9.74
N SER A 145 -5.05 -21.67 10.04
CA SER A 145 -5.75 -22.84 9.51
C SER A 145 -4.94 -24.14 9.65
N GLY A 146 -4.29 -24.34 10.80
CA GLY A 146 -3.48 -25.52 11.09
C GLY A 146 -2.04 -25.50 10.54
N GLN A 147 -1.61 -24.43 9.89
CA GLN A 147 -0.21 -24.18 9.55
C GLN A 147 0.44 -23.25 10.60
N PRO A 148 1.71 -23.46 10.99
CA PRO A 148 2.36 -22.57 11.96
C PRO A 148 2.47 -21.13 11.43
N LEU A 149 2.09 -20.15 12.26
CA LEU A 149 2.15 -18.72 11.90
C LEU A 149 3.56 -18.19 11.96
N GLN A 150 3.98 -17.57 10.85
CA GLN A 150 5.28 -16.93 10.73
C GLN A 150 5.14 -15.51 10.16
N LEU A 151 4.01 -14.85 10.42
CA LEU A 151 3.89 -13.43 10.09
C LEU A 151 4.66 -12.61 11.14
N PRO A 152 5.63 -11.79 10.71
CA PRO A 152 6.25 -10.84 11.63
C PRO A 152 5.22 -9.88 12.21
N MET A 153 5.49 -9.41 13.43
CA MET A 153 4.64 -8.45 14.13
C MET A 153 3.18 -8.89 14.24
N MET A 154 2.95 -10.19 14.46
CA MET A 154 1.59 -10.73 14.52
C MET A 154 0.77 -10.15 15.67
N PHE A 155 1.41 -9.91 16.81
CA PHE A 155 0.75 -9.29 17.95
C PHE A 155 0.32 -7.85 17.64
N GLU A 156 1.15 -7.08 16.93
CA GLU A 156 0.81 -5.75 16.46
C GLU A 156 -0.30 -5.78 15.41
N ARG A 157 -0.32 -6.76 14.51
CA ARG A 157 -1.43 -6.95 13.54
C ARG A 157 -2.74 -7.19 14.26
N TRP A 158 -2.76 -8.08 15.25
CA TRP A 158 -3.95 -8.30 16.07
C TRP A 158 -4.39 -7.00 16.76
N LYS A 159 -3.48 -6.25 17.40
CA LYS A 159 -3.84 -4.96 18.03
C LYS A 159 -4.41 -3.94 17.04
N VAL A 160 -3.80 -3.79 15.86
CA VAL A 160 -4.26 -2.85 14.83
C VAL A 160 -5.65 -3.25 14.32
N VAL A 161 -5.88 -4.54 14.11
CA VAL A 161 -7.19 -5.06 13.71
C VAL A 161 -8.24 -4.86 14.82
N GLN A 162 -7.89 -5.11 16.09
CA GLN A 162 -8.77 -4.84 17.23
C GLN A 162 -9.12 -3.35 17.32
N GLU A 163 -8.12 -2.46 17.28
CA GLU A 163 -8.31 -1.00 17.27
C GLU A 163 -9.30 -0.58 16.17
N GLY A 164 -9.05 -1.03 14.94
CA GLY A 164 -9.92 -0.73 13.80
C GLY A 164 -11.35 -1.24 14.00
N CYS A 165 -11.52 -2.47 14.47
CA CYS A 165 -12.84 -3.04 14.72
C CYS A 165 -13.58 -2.30 15.85
N GLU A 166 -12.89 -1.87 16.90
CA GLU A 166 -13.49 -1.08 17.97
C GLU A 166 -14.00 0.27 17.46
N ILE A 167 -13.22 0.95 16.63
CA ILE A 167 -13.61 2.23 16.01
C ILE A 167 -14.85 2.04 15.13
N LEU A 168 -14.87 1.00 14.29
CA LEU A 168 -16.02 0.68 13.43
C LEU A 168 -17.30 0.44 14.23
N GLN A 169 -17.19 -0.15 15.42
CA GLN A 169 -18.34 -0.36 16.31
C GLN A 169 -18.79 0.89 17.05
N LYS A 170 -17.86 1.76 17.46
CA LYS A 170 -18.13 2.87 18.38
C LYS A 170 -18.45 4.19 17.66
N VAL A 171 -17.91 4.42 16.46
CA VAL A 171 -17.88 5.75 15.81
C VAL A 171 -18.87 5.83 14.65
N ASN A 172 -20.17 5.67 14.89
CA ASN A 172 -21.25 5.84 13.88
C ASN A 172 -21.00 5.17 12.50
N PHE A 173 -20.08 4.21 12.40
CA PHE A 173 -19.76 3.46 11.19
C PHE A 173 -20.58 2.16 11.11
N ASN A 174 -21.52 1.96 12.02
CA ASN A 174 -22.45 0.83 12.05
C ASN A 174 -21.76 -0.55 11.97
N GLY A 175 -20.53 -0.67 12.48
CA GLY A 175 -19.78 -1.91 12.46
C GLY A 175 -19.29 -2.33 11.07
N THR A 176 -19.14 -1.42 10.11
CA THR A 176 -18.62 -1.70 8.76
C THR A 176 -17.79 -0.53 8.21
N PHE A 177 -16.70 -0.83 7.49
CA PHE A 177 -15.91 0.19 6.81
C PHE A 177 -16.67 0.82 5.63
N LEU A 178 -17.68 0.15 5.08
CA LEU A 178 -18.50 0.69 4.01
C LEU A 178 -19.13 2.04 4.37
N THR A 179 -19.59 2.23 5.61
CA THR A 179 -20.14 3.53 6.04
C THR A 179 -19.09 4.64 5.97
N CYS A 180 -17.81 4.33 6.25
CA CYS A 180 -16.71 5.28 6.06
C CYS A 180 -16.54 5.66 4.58
N VAL A 181 -16.64 4.68 3.67
CA VAL A 181 -16.60 4.89 2.21
C VAL A 181 -17.76 5.76 1.73
N GLU A 182 -18.98 5.50 2.19
CA GLU A 182 -20.16 6.31 1.86
C GLU A 182 -20.02 7.76 2.32
N MET A 183 -19.44 7.98 3.52
CA MET A 183 -19.18 9.30 4.07
C MET A 183 -18.14 10.10 3.28
N ALA A 184 -17.29 9.43 2.49
CA ALA A 184 -16.28 10.10 1.66
C ALA A 184 -16.89 10.88 0.49
N ASN A 185 -18.17 10.61 0.15
CA ASN A 185 -18.92 11.30 -0.90
C ASN A 185 -18.16 11.35 -2.23
N ASN A 186 -17.75 10.18 -2.73
CA ASN A 186 -17.05 10.01 -4.00
C ASN A 186 -15.70 10.76 -4.10
N SER A 187 -15.00 10.99 -2.98
CA SER A 187 -13.64 11.50 -2.98
C SER A 187 -12.67 10.56 -2.25
N ALA A 188 -11.65 10.11 -2.98
CA ALA A 188 -10.52 9.34 -2.48
C ALA A 188 -9.77 10.12 -1.39
N VAL A 189 -9.58 11.43 -1.58
CA VAL A 189 -8.93 12.29 -0.58
C VAL A 189 -9.79 12.42 0.68
N ASN A 190 -11.11 12.56 0.56
CA ASN A 190 -11.99 12.56 1.73
C ASN A 190 -11.96 11.22 2.47
N LEU A 191 -11.95 10.10 1.76
CA LEU A 191 -11.82 8.78 2.39
C LEU A 191 -10.48 8.66 3.12
N LEU A 192 -9.38 9.06 2.48
CA LEU A 192 -8.04 9.10 3.09
C LEU A 192 -8.05 9.91 4.39
N ASN A 193 -8.67 11.08 4.38
CA ASN A 193 -8.80 11.94 5.57
C ASN A 193 -9.65 11.31 6.67
N LEU A 194 -10.77 10.66 6.32
CA LEU A 194 -11.59 9.91 7.28
C LEU A 194 -10.79 8.76 7.92
N ILE A 195 -10.02 8.02 7.12
CA ILE A 195 -9.16 6.94 7.60
C ILE A 195 -8.15 7.49 8.62
N VAL A 196 -7.36 8.50 8.25
CA VAL A 196 -6.30 9.00 9.13
C VAL A 196 -6.86 9.68 10.39
N LYS A 197 -8.01 10.35 10.27
CA LYS A 197 -8.68 10.99 11.40
C LYS A 197 -9.19 9.99 12.44
N HIS A 198 -9.72 8.86 11.99
CA HIS A 198 -10.43 7.93 12.86
C HIS A 198 -9.61 6.71 13.27
N PHE A 199 -8.62 6.30 12.46
CA PHE A 199 -7.83 5.09 12.66
C PHE A 199 -6.33 5.43 12.85
N PRO A 200 -5.87 5.64 14.10
CA PRO A 200 -4.52 6.11 14.40
C PRO A 200 -3.41 5.23 13.84
N SER A 201 -3.61 3.92 13.77
CA SER A 201 -2.64 3.00 13.18
C SER A 201 -2.34 3.28 11.69
N PHE A 202 -3.25 3.95 10.95
CA PHE A 202 -3.02 4.35 9.56
C PHE A 202 -2.29 5.70 9.42
N ASN A 203 -2.03 6.41 10.52
CA ASN A 203 -1.43 7.75 10.53
C ASN A 203 0.10 7.72 10.37
N ASP A 204 0.57 7.31 9.20
CA ASP A 204 1.98 7.20 8.82
C ASP A 204 2.60 8.58 8.52
N VAL A 205 3.13 9.20 9.59
CA VAL A 205 3.68 10.56 9.61
C VAL A 205 5.01 10.61 10.35
N ALA A 206 5.99 11.25 9.73
CA ALA A 206 7.32 11.49 10.28
C ALA A 206 7.62 12.99 10.42
N THR A 207 8.73 13.32 11.06
CA THR A 207 9.27 14.69 11.09
C THR A 207 10.55 14.74 10.29
N TYR A 208 10.56 15.54 9.21
CA TYR A 208 11.70 15.71 8.32
C TYR A 208 12.10 17.18 8.24
N LYS A 209 13.36 17.49 8.54
CA LYS A 209 13.89 18.87 8.57
C LYS A 209 12.94 19.87 9.27
N GLY A 210 12.40 19.44 10.42
CA GLY A 210 11.51 20.25 11.27
C GLY A 210 10.06 20.37 10.78
N ARG A 211 9.64 19.67 9.73
CA ARG A 211 8.26 19.68 9.21
C ARG A 211 7.62 18.30 9.32
N LYS A 212 6.30 18.28 9.49
CA LYS A 212 5.52 17.04 9.45
C LYS A 212 5.30 16.64 7.99
N VAL A 213 5.73 15.43 7.67
CA VAL A 213 5.62 14.81 6.34
C VAL A 213 4.87 13.50 6.49
N SER A 214 4.07 13.15 5.48
CA SER A 214 3.23 11.96 5.49
C SER A 214 3.53 11.05 4.29
N PHE A 215 3.32 9.76 4.49
CA PHE A 215 3.37 8.76 3.42
C PHE A 215 2.04 8.01 3.31
N LEU A 216 1.35 7.82 4.43
CA LEU A 216 0.00 7.25 4.51
C LEU A 216 -0.16 5.95 3.72
N LYS A 217 0.90 5.13 3.65
CA LYS A 217 1.00 3.98 2.71
C LYS A 217 -0.22 3.06 2.80
N ARG A 218 -0.54 2.56 4.00
CA ARG A 218 -1.68 1.64 4.17
C ARG A 218 -3.03 2.31 3.97
N ALA A 219 -3.14 3.60 4.26
CA ALA A 219 -4.37 4.35 4.05
C ALA A 219 -4.63 4.56 2.56
N GLN A 220 -3.58 4.86 1.77
CA GLN A 220 -3.65 4.95 0.32
C GLN A 220 -3.97 3.59 -0.32
N ILE A 221 -3.35 2.50 0.14
CA ILE A 221 -3.70 1.12 -0.27
C ILE A 221 -5.18 0.86 -0.01
N LEU A 222 -5.69 1.16 1.17
CA LEU A 222 -7.08 0.92 1.52
C LEU A 222 -8.06 1.67 0.59
N VAL A 223 -7.78 2.93 0.27
CA VAL A 223 -8.60 3.70 -0.67
C VAL A 223 -8.56 3.07 -2.07
N ALA A 224 -7.37 2.70 -2.55
CA ALA A 224 -7.18 2.06 -3.84
C ALA A 224 -7.89 0.70 -3.91
N ASP A 225 -7.69 -0.18 -2.94
CA ASP A 225 -8.30 -1.51 -2.88
C ASP A 225 -9.83 -1.43 -2.87
N VAL A 226 -10.41 -0.47 -2.14
CA VAL A 226 -11.87 -0.24 -2.14
C VAL A 226 -12.35 0.22 -3.52
N PHE A 227 -11.64 1.15 -4.16
CA PHE A 227 -11.96 1.62 -5.51
C PHE A 227 -11.97 0.45 -6.51
N TYR A 228 -10.92 -0.37 -6.53
CA TYR A 228 -10.81 -1.49 -7.46
C TYR A 228 -11.77 -2.63 -7.13
N SER A 229 -11.95 -2.97 -5.85
CA SER A 229 -12.92 -3.98 -5.43
C SER A 229 -14.33 -3.63 -5.91
N LEU A 230 -14.72 -2.35 -5.83
CA LEU A 230 -16.02 -1.88 -6.29
C LEU A 230 -16.03 -1.46 -7.77
N LYS A 231 -14.91 -1.62 -8.49
CA LYS A 231 -14.74 -1.29 -9.91
C LYS A 231 -15.08 0.17 -10.22
N GLY A 232 -14.71 1.08 -9.32
CA GLY A 232 -15.03 2.50 -9.42
C GLY A 232 -16.53 2.80 -9.44
N LYS A 233 -17.38 1.89 -8.91
CA LYS A 233 -18.82 2.12 -8.77
C LYS A 233 -19.15 2.63 -7.37
N LYS A 234 -20.33 3.25 -7.23
CA LYS A 234 -20.85 3.72 -5.95
C LYS A 234 -20.78 2.62 -4.87
N PRO A 235 -20.37 2.96 -3.63
CA PRO A 235 -19.99 4.31 -3.16
C PRO A 235 -18.53 4.73 -3.43
N ALA A 236 -17.73 3.93 -4.14
CA ALA A 236 -16.31 4.20 -4.42
C ALA A 236 -16.03 4.70 -5.84
N ASN A 237 -16.96 5.43 -6.45
CA ASN A 237 -16.72 6.12 -7.72
C ASN A 237 -15.94 7.42 -7.48
N PHE A 238 -14.70 7.31 -7.01
CA PHE A 238 -13.91 8.46 -6.59
C PHE A 238 -13.49 9.34 -7.78
N ASP A 239 -13.73 10.65 -7.66
CA ASP A 239 -13.46 11.63 -8.72
C ASP A 239 -11.99 12.09 -8.78
N ASP A 240 -11.20 11.78 -7.76
CA ASP A 240 -9.88 12.36 -7.47
C ASP A 240 -8.81 11.31 -7.13
N MET A 241 -8.94 10.09 -7.66
CA MET A 241 -7.94 9.02 -7.52
C MET A 241 -6.53 9.43 -7.96
N ASN A 242 -6.43 10.38 -8.89
CA ASN A 242 -5.17 10.94 -9.37
C ASN A 242 -4.44 11.83 -8.35
N LEU A 243 -5.04 12.12 -7.19
CA LEU A 243 -4.41 12.82 -6.08
C LEU A 243 -3.74 11.87 -5.08
N LEU A 244 -3.94 10.55 -5.22
CA LEU A 244 -3.17 9.56 -4.49
C LEU A 244 -1.81 9.36 -5.14
N THR A 245 -0.86 8.92 -4.33
CA THR A 245 0.53 8.64 -4.72
C THR A 245 0.82 7.15 -4.66
N ILE A 246 2.00 6.73 -5.12
CA ILE A 246 2.46 5.34 -4.88
C ILE A 246 2.49 5.01 -3.38
N CYS A 247 2.35 3.73 -3.08
CA CYS A 247 2.33 3.18 -1.73
C CYS A 247 3.75 2.77 -1.32
N ALA A 248 4.63 3.76 -1.12
CA ALA A 248 6.08 3.58 -0.88
C ALA A 248 6.41 2.64 0.30
N ASP A 249 6.65 1.37 -0.05
CA ASP A 249 7.11 0.29 0.82
C ASP A 249 8.64 0.08 0.67
N TYR A 250 9.14 -1.12 0.99
CA TYR A 250 10.56 -1.48 0.84
C TYR A 250 10.94 -1.96 -0.58
N ARG A 251 9.99 -2.46 -1.38
CA ARG A 251 10.24 -3.01 -2.72
C ARG A 251 10.23 -1.95 -3.80
N LEU A 252 9.38 -0.93 -3.68
CA LEU A 252 9.32 0.15 -4.66
C LEU A 252 10.65 0.93 -4.79
N PRO A 253 11.30 1.36 -3.70
CA PRO A 253 12.64 1.94 -3.80
C PRO A 253 13.66 0.99 -4.46
N GLN A 254 13.53 -0.33 -4.24
CA GLN A 254 14.43 -1.32 -4.83
C GLN A 254 14.31 -1.37 -6.36
N ILE A 255 13.09 -1.44 -6.91
CA ILE A 255 12.88 -1.47 -8.38
C ILE A 255 13.25 -0.13 -9.03
N LEU A 256 13.01 0.98 -8.32
CA LEU A 256 13.41 2.31 -8.79
C LEU A 256 14.94 2.44 -8.86
N ALA A 257 15.65 1.96 -7.82
CA ALA A 257 17.11 1.92 -7.83
C ALA A 257 17.65 0.98 -8.90
N TYR A 258 17.02 -0.18 -9.12
CA TYR A 258 17.37 -1.12 -10.19
C TYR A 258 17.28 -0.48 -11.59
N HIS A 259 16.27 0.36 -11.83
CA HIS A 259 16.17 1.12 -13.08
C HIS A 259 16.98 2.43 -13.10
N GLY A 260 17.61 2.76 -11.97
CA GLY A 260 18.38 3.98 -11.77
C GLY A 260 17.54 5.25 -11.74
N ALA A 261 16.23 5.14 -11.46
CA ALA A 261 15.33 6.28 -11.28
C ALA A 261 15.58 7.01 -9.95
N ILE A 262 16.09 6.29 -8.95
CA ILE A 262 16.70 6.87 -7.76
C ILE A 262 18.12 6.34 -7.58
N THR A 263 18.98 7.13 -6.94
CA THR A 263 20.36 6.76 -6.60
C THR A 263 20.66 7.09 -5.14
N TYR A 264 21.55 6.30 -4.53
CA TYR A 264 21.93 6.45 -3.13
C TYR A 264 23.34 7.00 -2.97
N SER A 265 23.55 7.83 -1.96
CA SER A 265 24.89 8.21 -1.50
C SER A 265 25.71 6.98 -1.08
N ASN A 266 27.04 7.09 -1.07
CA ASN A 266 27.91 5.99 -0.64
C ASN A 266 27.64 5.54 0.80
N GLU A 267 27.28 6.48 1.68
CA GLU A 267 26.98 6.20 3.08
C GLU A 267 25.69 5.38 3.23
N LEU A 268 24.59 5.82 2.62
CA LEU A 268 23.33 5.07 2.62
C LEU A 268 23.52 3.71 1.95
N LYS A 269 24.28 3.65 0.85
CA LYS A 269 24.58 2.38 0.19
C LYS A 269 25.30 1.41 1.15
N ALA A 270 26.24 1.87 1.97
CA ALA A 270 26.92 1.02 2.95
C ALA A 270 25.95 0.49 4.04
N PHE A 271 24.98 1.30 4.48
CA PHE A 271 23.93 0.83 5.40
C PHE A 271 23.03 -0.23 4.75
N LEU A 272 22.62 -0.01 3.50
CA LEU A 272 21.80 -0.97 2.76
C LEU A 272 22.54 -2.30 2.51
N ASP A 273 23.81 -2.24 2.10
CA ASP A 273 24.66 -3.40 1.83
C ASP A 273 24.97 -4.20 3.11
N SER A 274 24.97 -3.55 4.28
CA SER A 274 25.14 -4.21 5.60
C SER A 274 23.82 -4.68 6.23
N GLU A 275 22.72 -4.65 5.48
CA GLU A 275 21.38 -5.04 5.93
C GLU A 275 20.90 -4.29 7.18
N HIS A 276 21.33 -3.03 7.33
CA HIS A 276 20.95 -2.19 8.46
C HIS A 276 19.42 -2.07 8.59
N VAL A 277 18.93 -2.18 9.83
CA VAL A 277 17.53 -1.98 10.17
C VAL A 277 17.35 -0.54 10.66
N PHE A 278 16.84 0.32 9.79
CA PHE A 278 16.53 1.71 10.08
C PHE A 278 15.41 1.83 11.11
N GLN A 279 15.44 2.93 11.86
CA GLN A 279 14.31 3.32 12.70
C GLN A 279 13.23 4.00 11.86
N TYR A 280 11.96 3.79 12.21
CA TYR A 280 10.86 4.52 11.58
C TYR A 280 11.01 6.03 11.79
N GLY A 281 10.98 6.81 10.70
CA GLY A 281 11.15 8.26 10.75
C GLY A 281 12.61 8.72 10.79
N GLU A 282 13.57 7.80 10.66
CA GLU A 282 14.98 8.13 10.49
C GLU A 282 15.21 8.85 9.16
N GLN A 283 16.16 9.81 9.11
CA GLN A 283 16.36 10.68 7.95
C GLN A 283 16.50 9.88 6.64
N MET A 284 17.39 8.88 6.62
CA MET A 284 17.63 8.06 5.43
C MET A 284 16.40 7.23 5.03
N GLU A 285 15.63 6.69 5.97
CA GLU A 285 14.40 5.96 5.69
C GLU A 285 13.33 6.87 5.07
N VAL A 286 13.14 8.05 5.65
CA VAL A 286 12.23 9.08 5.14
C VAL A 286 12.64 9.56 3.74
N GLU A 287 13.93 9.78 3.50
CA GLU A 287 14.45 10.16 2.18
C GLU A 287 14.20 9.07 1.13
N ILE A 288 14.44 7.80 1.46
CA ILE A 288 14.18 6.67 0.56
C ILE A 288 12.72 6.65 0.14
N ARG A 289 11.78 6.75 1.10
CA ARG A 289 10.34 6.72 0.81
C ARG A 289 9.89 7.95 0.04
N GLY A 290 10.31 9.15 0.47
CA GLY A 290 9.89 10.41 -0.14
C GLY A 290 10.41 10.59 -1.57
N CYS A 291 11.68 10.27 -1.80
CA CYS A 291 12.26 10.29 -3.15
C CYS A 291 11.66 9.21 -4.05
N SER A 292 11.23 8.07 -3.50
CA SER A 292 10.53 7.04 -4.29
C SER A 292 9.19 7.55 -4.81
N ILE A 293 8.38 8.20 -3.95
CA ILE A 293 7.13 8.83 -4.36
C ILE A 293 7.39 9.89 -5.43
N LYS A 294 8.38 10.77 -5.19
CA LYS A 294 8.71 11.83 -6.15
C LYS A 294 9.17 11.26 -7.51
N ALA A 295 9.99 10.21 -7.50
CA ALA A 295 10.47 9.58 -8.72
C ALA A 295 9.32 9.00 -9.55
N VAL A 296 8.34 8.34 -8.92
CA VAL A 296 7.19 7.81 -9.68
C VAL A 296 6.25 8.91 -10.15
N ALA A 297 6.04 9.96 -9.35
CA ALA A 297 5.30 11.15 -9.81
C ALA A 297 5.93 11.73 -11.10
N ASP A 298 7.26 11.80 -11.17
CA ASP A 298 7.97 12.26 -12.38
C ASP A 298 7.86 11.27 -13.54
N VAL A 299 7.93 9.96 -13.26
CA VAL A 299 7.71 8.90 -14.26
C VAL A 299 6.31 9.00 -14.86
N VAL A 300 5.27 9.13 -14.03
CA VAL A 300 3.87 9.23 -14.46
C VAL A 300 3.63 10.51 -15.26
N ALA A 301 4.20 11.64 -14.83
CA ALA A 301 4.13 12.88 -15.59
C ALA A 301 4.73 12.73 -16.99
N GLU A 302 5.88 12.05 -17.10
CA GLU A 302 6.54 11.79 -18.38
C GLU A 302 5.76 10.81 -19.27
N VAL A 303 5.16 9.75 -18.69
CA VAL A 303 4.26 8.86 -19.43
C VAL A 303 3.05 9.62 -19.98
N ASN A 304 2.41 10.45 -19.15
CA ASN A 304 1.26 11.25 -19.58
C ASN A 304 1.63 12.27 -20.66
N ARG A 305 2.85 12.84 -20.62
CA ARG A 305 3.39 13.66 -21.72
C ARG A 305 3.47 12.86 -23.02
N MET A 306 4.03 11.65 -22.98
CA MET A 306 4.13 10.77 -24.15
C MET A 306 2.77 10.36 -24.70
N ILE A 307 1.77 10.09 -23.84
CA ILE A 307 0.39 9.77 -24.25
C ILE A 307 -0.21 10.91 -25.09
N VAL A 308 -0.06 12.15 -24.61
CA VAL A 308 -0.56 13.34 -25.32
C VAL A 308 0.18 13.57 -26.63
N GLU A 309 1.51 13.48 -26.63
CA GLU A 309 2.34 13.72 -27.82
C GLU A 309 2.12 12.70 -28.94
N ASN A 310 1.78 11.45 -28.59
CA ASN A 310 1.52 10.39 -29.57
C ASN A 310 0.03 10.28 -29.96
N GLU A 311 -0.82 11.18 -29.46
CA GLU A 311 -2.28 11.19 -29.73
C GLU A 311 -2.95 9.83 -29.43
N ASP A 312 -2.59 9.23 -28.29
CA ASP A 312 -3.09 7.92 -27.91
C ASP A 312 -4.58 7.95 -27.57
N LYS A 313 -5.25 6.80 -27.77
CA LYS A 313 -6.66 6.63 -27.38
C LYS A 313 -6.88 6.72 -25.87
N ILE A 314 -5.84 6.47 -25.09
CA ILE A 314 -5.87 6.57 -23.64
C ILE A 314 -5.65 8.02 -23.25
N THR A 315 -6.35 8.47 -22.20
CA THR A 315 -6.27 9.86 -21.73
C THR A 315 -5.12 10.10 -20.76
N SER A 316 -4.86 9.16 -19.85
CA SER A 316 -3.80 9.28 -18.84
C SER A 316 -3.64 7.99 -18.02
N ILE A 317 -2.53 7.90 -17.29
CA ILE A 317 -2.34 6.99 -16.15
C ILE A 317 -2.19 7.79 -14.85
N ASN A 318 -2.36 7.15 -13.70
CA ASN A 318 -2.14 7.74 -12.38
C ASN A 318 -1.06 6.97 -11.60
N GLU A 319 -0.63 7.50 -10.45
CA GLU A 319 0.41 6.86 -9.64
C GLU A 319 0.00 5.50 -9.07
N ILE A 320 -1.28 5.28 -8.78
CA ILE A 320 -1.78 4.01 -8.25
C ILE A 320 -1.68 2.89 -9.30
N SER A 321 -2.03 3.15 -10.56
CA SER A 321 -1.84 2.14 -11.61
C SER A 321 -0.36 1.86 -11.89
N ALA A 322 0.49 2.88 -11.81
CA ALA A 322 1.95 2.72 -11.86
C ALA A 322 2.49 1.90 -10.67
N ASP A 323 1.97 2.11 -9.46
CA ASP A 323 2.33 1.37 -8.24
C ASP A 323 2.12 -0.14 -8.42
N TYR A 324 0.92 -0.57 -8.82
CA TYR A 324 0.61 -1.98 -9.06
C TYR A 324 1.53 -2.61 -10.10
N TYR A 325 1.75 -1.90 -11.21
CA TYR A 325 2.67 -2.38 -12.24
C TYR A 325 4.09 -2.55 -11.68
N LEU A 326 4.65 -1.53 -11.05
CA LEU A 326 6.00 -1.56 -10.49
C LEU A 326 6.16 -2.64 -9.42
N TRP A 327 5.15 -2.84 -8.57
CA TRP A 327 5.12 -3.91 -7.58
C TRP A 327 5.13 -5.29 -8.23
N LEU A 328 4.33 -5.52 -9.28
CA LEU A 328 4.37 -6.79 -10.04
C LEU A 328 5.74 -6.99 -10.72
N GLN A 329 6.35 -5.93 -11.23
CA GLN A 329 7.70 -5.99 -11.81
C GLN A 329 8.75 -6.35 -10.75
N CYS A 330 8.58 -6.00 -9.48
CA CYS A 330 9.48 -6.45 -8.41
C CYS A 330 9.52 -7.97 -8.29
N LYS A 331 8.39 -8.65 -8.51
CA LYS A 331 8.31 -10.12 -8.49
C LYS A 331 8.89 -10.71 -9.79
N LYS A 332 8.54 -10.15 -10.95
CA LYS A 332 9.07 -10.60 -12.26
C LYS A 332 10.60 -10.48 -12.34
N ASN A 333 11.18 -9.47 -11.70
CA ASN A 333 12.62 -9.17 -11.75
C ASN A 333 13.38 -9.59 -10.47
N GLU A 334 12.78 -10.40 -9.60
CA GLU A 334 13.35 -10.72 -8.27
C GLU A 334 14.80 -11.23 -8.33
N ALA A 335 15.10 -12.14 -9.26
CA ALA A 335 16.45 -12.67 -9.45
C ALA A 335 17.45 -11.58 -9.91
N ALA A 336 17.04 -10.68 -10.80
CA ALA A 336 17.89 -9.59 -11.29
C ALA A 336 18.10 -8.50 -10.23
N MET A 337 17.13 -8.31 -9.34
CA MET A 337 17.16 -7.33 -8.26
C MET A 337 17.90 -7.81 -7.00
N THR A 338 18.36 -9.06 -6.96
CA THR A 338 19.06 -9.62 -5.78
C THR A 338 20.30 -8.81 -5.39
N ALA A 339 20.98 -8.19 -6.36
CA ALA A 339 22.14 -7.33 -6.11
C ALA A 339 21.78 -5.88 -5.70
N VAL A 340 20.50 -5.51 -5.71
CA VAL A 340 20.02 -4.18 -5.32
C VAL A 340 19.41 -4.30 -3.92
N PRO A 341 20.07 -3.82 -2.86
CA PRO A 341 19.52 -3.93 -1.52
C PRO A 341 18.27 -3.04 -1.37
N PHE A 342 17.40 -3.43 -0.45
CA PHE A 342 16.26 -2.62 -0.02
C PHE A 342 16.43 -2.21 1.44
N HIS A 343 15.80 -1.09 1.82
CA HIS A 343 15.83 -0.63 3.20
C HIS A 343 14.96 -1.52 4.08
N ARG A 344 15.42 -1.79 5.30
CA ARG A 344 14.68 -2.57 6.30
C ARG A 344 14.26 -1.65 7.43
N CYS A 345 12.97 -1.62 7.74
CA CYS A 345 12.41 -0.86 8.84
C CYS A 345 11.26 -1.68 9.43
N ARG A 346 11.29 -1.90 10.73
CA ARG A 346 10.24 -2.67 11.42
C ARG A 346 9.23 -1.68 11.97
N SER A 347 8.09 -1.55 11.30
CA SER A 347 7.04 -0.61 11.70
C SER A 347 5.65 -1.17 11.37
N ILE A 348 4.63 -0.62 12.04
CA ILE A 348 3.23 -0.91 11.70
C ILE A 348 2.77 -0.19 10.42
N PHE A 349 3.57 0.72 9.86
CA PHE A 349 3.10 1.66 8.86
C PHE A 349 3.27 1.20 7.41
N TYR A 350 4.21 0.29 7.10
CA TYR A 350 4.40 -0.19 5.73
C TYR A 350 5.06 -1.56 5.59
#